data_AF-A0A9W7DT86-F1
#
_entry.id   AF-A0A9W7DT86-F1
#
_cell.length_a   1.000
_cell.length_b   1.000
_cell.length_c   1.000
_cell.angle_alpha   90.00
_cell.angle_beta   90.00
_cell.angle_gamma   90.00
#
_symmetry.space_group_name_H-M   'P 1'
#
loop_
_entity.id
_entity.type
_entity.pdbx_description
1 polymer ?
#
loop_
_entity_poly.entity_id
_entity_poly.type
_entity_poly.pdbx_seq_one_letter_code
_entity_poly.pdbx_strand_id
1 'polypeptide(L)'
;MAVVSSDHASPSMSADLISSEGARLYTASDIIENNKNESTFITVIDGYVVEAITMLDNHPGGLKKLMQTNQASIGHTGSDYGFSFTQGKNAHFPGTGKTFNQKVKEFVIGDKVDGFLKPVECAFGDNGSVVILGRFSY
;
A
#
# COMPACT_ATOMS: atom_id res chain seq x y z
N MET A 1 47.14 12.66 17.00
CA MET A 1 45.95 13.10 17.75
C MET A 1 45.40 14.32 17.01
N ALA A 2 44.16 14.43 16.56
CA ALA A 2 42.95 13.69 16.86
C ALA A 2 42.18 13.37 15.56
N VAL A 3 41.44 12.27 15.63
CA VAL A 3 40.47 11.80 14.65
C VAL A 3 39.25 12.74 14.62
N VAL A 4 38.74 13.05 13.44
CA VAL A 4 37.37 13.56 13.30
C VAL A 4 36.70 12.71 12.24
N SER A 5 36.09 11.61 12.71
CA SER A 5 35.13 10.84 11.95
C SER A 5 33.90 11.70 11.74
N SER A 6 33.62 12.09 10.50
CA SER A 6 32.32 12.61 10.13
C SER A 6 31.40 11.43 9.86
N ASP A 7 30.75 11.03 10.94
CA ASP A 7 29.65 10.10 11.02
C ASP A 7 28.46 10.53 10.14
N HIS A 8 27.72 9.53 9.68
CA HIS A 8 26.30 9.57 9.31
C HIS A 8 25.84 10.54 8.20
N ALA A 9 25.92 10.06 6.97
CA ALA A 9 24.84 10.26 6.02
C ALA A 9 24.34 8.87 5.58
N SER A 10 23.44 8.28 6.38
CA SER A 10 22.63 7.18 5.86
C SER A 10 21.82 7.76 4.70
N PRO A 11 21.92 7.22 3.48
CA PRO A 11 21.05 7.65 2.42
C PRO A 11 19.60 7.41 2.87
N SER A 12 18.91 8.53 3.07
CA SER A 12 17.47 8.68 3.13
C SER A 12 16.76 7.55 2.39
N MET A 13 15.87 6.86 3.11
CA MET A 13 14.88 5.89 2.65
C MET A 13 14.30 6.29 1.29
N SER A 14 14.98 5.89 0.23
CA SER A 14 14.43 5.95 -1.12
C SER A 14 13.60 4.69 -1.20
N ALA A 15 12.28 4.86 -1.30
CA ALA A 15 11.32 3.80 -1.58
C ALA A 15 11.51 3.21 -3.01
N ASP A 16 12.70 3.36 -3.57
CA ASP A 16 13.14 2.81 -4.83
C ASP A 16 13.62 1.37 -4.58
N LEU A 17 12.90 0.45 -5.21
CA LEU A 17 13.39 -0.88 -5.58
C LEU A 17 13.54 -1.90 -4.44
N ILE A 18 12.50 -2.08 -3.63
CA ILE A 18 12.18 -3.47 -3.30
C ILE A 18 11.59 -4.05 -4.59
N SER A 19 12.46 -4.61 -5.44
CA SER A 19 12.03 -5.35 -6.61
C SER A 19 11.22 -6.54 -6.11
N SER A 20 9.91 -6.40 -6.14
CA SER A 20 8.97 -7.46 -5.76
C SER A 20 8.91 -8.46 -6.91
N GLU A 21 10.02 -9.14 -7.19
CA GLU A 21 10.11 -10.13 -8.25
C GLU A 21 9.08 -11.23 -8.01
N GLY A 22 8.08 -11.30 -8.89
CA GLY A 22 6.94 -12.20 -8.75
C GLY A 22 5.70 -11.57 -8.12
N ALA A 23 5.68 -10.28 -7.76
CA ALA A 23 4.41 -9.62 -7.49
C ALA A 23 3.57 -9.55 -8.78
N ARG A 24 2.26 -9.80 -8.65
CA ARG A 24 1.32 -9.53 -9.74
C ARG A 24 1.27 -8.02 -9.99
N LEU A 25 1.29 -7.63 -11.26
CA LEU A 25 1.16 -6.24 -11.68
C LEU A 25 -0.31 -5.95 -12.01
N TYR A 26 -0.78 -4.78 -11.58
CA TYR A 26 -2.12 -4.28 -11.85
C TYR A 26 -2.03 -2.88 -12.43
N THR A 27 -2.83 -2.62 -13.45
CA THR A 27 -2.97 -1.31 -14.10
C THR A 27 -4.16 -0.53 -13.53
N ALA A 28 -4.27 0.75 -13.86
CA ALA A 28 -5.45 1.55 -13.55
C ALA A 28 -6.74 0.93 -14.09
N SER A 29 -6.69 0.36 -15.30
CA SER A 29 -7.82 -0.33 -15.93
C SER A 29 -8.26 -1.55 -15.12
N ASP A 30 -7.32 -2.36 -14.64
CA ASP A 30 -7.63 -3.53 -13.81
C ASP A 30 -8.34 -3.13 -12.52
N ILE A 31 -7.90 -2.03 -11.89
CA ILE A 31 -8.53 -1.48 -10.68
C ILE A 31 -9.95 -1.01 -10.95
N ILE A 32 -10.15 -0.27 -12.03
CA ILE A 32 -11.47 0.25 -12.41
C ILE A 32 -12.41 -0.92 -12.73
N GLU A 33 -11.93 -1.95 -13.43
CA GLU A 33 -12.75 -3.11 -13.79
C GLU A 33 -13.15 -3.94 -12.57
N ASN A 34 -12.21 -4.22 -11.66
CA ASN A 34 -12.51 -4.96 -10.42
C ASN A 34 -13.54 -4.22 -9.55
N ASN A 35 -13.43 -2.89 -9.45
CA ASN A 35 -14.32 -2.07 -8.63
C ASN A 35 -15.71 -1.83 -9.22
N LYS A 36 -16.04 -2.42 -10.38
CA LYS A 36 -17.43 -2.42 -10.90
C LYS A 36 -18.34 -3.36 -10.12
N ASN A 37 -17.77 -4.39 -9.49
CA ASN A 37 -18.53 -5.34 -8.69
C ASN A 37 -18.59 -4.85 -7.24
N GLU A 38 -19.79 -4.77 -6.65
CA GLU A 38 -19.95 -4.33 -5.26
C GLU A 38 -19.40 -5.33 -4.23
N SER A 39 -19.01 -6.52 -4.69
CA SER A 39 -18.48 -7.61 -3.85
C SER A 39 -16.96 -7.57 -3.66
N THR A 40 -16.24 -6.65 -4.29
CA THR A 40 -14.79 -6.47 -4.10
C THR A 40 -14.44 -4.99 -4.16
N PHE A 41 -13.41 -4.59 -3.43
CA PHE A 41 -12.86 -3.24 -3.55
C PHE A 41 -11.35 -3.31 -3.49
N ILE A 42 -10.70 -2.92 -4.59
CA ILE A 42 -9.24 -2.80 -4.69
C ILE A 42 -8.80 -1.34 -4.84
N THR A 43 -7.71 -1.00 -4.17
CA THR A 43 -7.11 0.33 -4.20
C THR A 43 -5.58 0.24 -4.15
N VAL A 44 -4.90 1.37 -4.35
CA VAL A 44 -3.44 1.47 -4.29
C VAL A 44 -3.02 2.20 -3.03
N ILE A 45 -2.07 1.61 -2.31
CA ILE A 45 -1.45 2.19 -1.11
C ILE A 45 0.05 2.00 -1.21
N ASP A 46 0.81 3.10 -1.19
CA ASP A 46 2.27 3.12 -1.33
C ASP A 46 2.77 2.32 -2.56
N GLY A 47 2.00 2.34 -3.65
CA GLY A 47 2.28 1.60 -4.89
C GLY A 47 1.98 0.09 -4.84
N TYR A 48 1.33 -0.40 -3.80
CA TYR A 48 0.83 -1.78 -3.71
C TYR A 48 -0.67 -1.81 -3.93
N VAL A 49 -1.13 -2.80 -4.71
CA VAL A 49 -2.56 -3.03 -4.88
C VAL A 49 -3.06 -3.88 -3.73
N VAL A 50 -4.08 -3.38 -3.06
CA VAL A 50 -4.68 -4.01 -1.89
C VAL A 50 -6.17 -4.20 -2.09
N GLU A 51 -6.70 -5.33 -1.63
CA GLU A 51 -8.13 -5.52 -1.43
C GLU A 51 -8.53 -5.01 -0.06
N ALA A 52 -9.57 -4.19 0.02
CA ALA A 52 -10.00 -3.52 1.24
C ALA A 52 -11.51 -3.71 1.50
N ILE A 53 -12.03 -4.91 1.20
CA ILE A 53 -13.45 -5.23 1.38
C ILE A 53 -13.88 -5.19 2.84
N THR A 54 -13.07 -5.68 3.79
CA THR A 54 -13.42 -5.65 5.22
C THR A 54 -13.36 -4.23 5.81
N MET A 55 -12.67 -3.32 5.13
CA MET A 55 -12.75 -1.88 5.42
C MET A 55 -14.06 -1.28 4.91
N LEU A 56 -14.69 -1.84 3.87
CA LEU A 56 -15.94 -1.32 3.31
C LEU A 56 -17.05 -1.29 4.36
N ASP A 57 -17.17 -2.38 5.11
CA ASP A 57 -18.24 -2.58 6.11
C ASP A 57 -18.01 -1.72 7.37
N ASN A 58 -16.76 -1.39 7.67
CA ASN A 58 -16.36 -0.77 8.93
C ASN A 58 -15.84 0.68 8.79
N HIS A 59 -15.66 1.18 7.56
CA HIS A 59 -15.07 2.50 7.35
C HIS A 59 -16.10 3.61 7.60
N PRO A 60 -15.85 4.54 8.54
CA PRO A 60 -16.81 5.59 8.92
C PRO A 60 -17.13 6.58 7.79
N GLY A 61 -16.34 6.57 6.71
CA GLY A 61 -16.58 7.35 5.50
C GLY A 61 -17.32 6.63 4.37
N GLY A 62 -17.60 5.33 4.51
CA GLY A 62 -18.17 4.46 3.48
C GLY A 62 -17.31 4.27 2.23
N LEU A 63 -17.85 3.50 1.28
CA LEU A 63 -17.21 3.17 -0.01
C LEU A 63 -16.77 4.42 -0.79
N LYS A 64 -17.58 5.48 -0.78
CA LYS A 64 -17.28 6.71 -1.52
C LYS A 64 -15.95 7.33 -1.12
N LYS A 65 -15.62 7.38 0.18
CA LYS A 65 -14.32 7.89 0.63
C LYS A 65 -13.18 6.93 0.33
N LEU A 66 -13.43 5.62 0.40
CA LEU A 66 -12.43 4.62 0.01
C LEU A 66 -12.08 4.75 -1.47
N MET A 67 -13.04 4.94 -2.37
CA MET A 67 -12.77 5.14 -3.80
C MET A 67 -11.92 6.40 -4.09
N GLN A 68 -11.97 7.41 -3.21
CA GLN A 68 -11.14 8.62 -3.36
C GLN A 68 -9.65 8.36 -3.12
N THR A 69 -9.26 7.23 -2.54
CA THR A 69 -7.83 6.86 -2.37
C THR A 69 -7.10 6.75 -3.71
N ASN A 70 -7.82 6.48 -4.81
CA ASN A 70 -7.22 6.49 -6.15
C ASN A 70 -7.03 7.89 -6.74
N GLN A 71 -7.59 8.95 -6.13
CA GLN A 71 -7.56 10.30 -6.67
C GLN A 71 -6.30 11.08 -6.26
N ALA A 72 -5.72 11.80 -7.21
CA ALA A 72 -4.59 12.70 -7.01
C ALA A 72 -4.74 13.66 -5.83
N SER A 73 -5.95 14.16 -5.57
CA SER A 73 -6.22 15.12 -4.50
C SER A 73 -6.10 14.55 -3.09
N ILE A 74 -6.16 13.22 -2.94
CA ILE A 74 -6.04 12.53 -1.65
C ILE A 74 -4.62 11.99 -1.43
N GLY A 75 -3.94 11.63 -2.51
CA GLY A 75 -2.57 11.11 -2.48
C GLY A 75 -1.53 12.14 -1.99
N HIS A 76 -0.37 11.64 -1.55
CA HIS A 76 0.75 12.50 -1.14
C HIS A 76 1.59 12.98 -2.34
N THR A 77 1.50 12.30 -3.48
CA THR A 77 2.27 12.61 -4.70
C THR A 77 1.62 13.71 -5.54
N GLY A 78 0.35 14.02 -5.29
CA GLY A 78 -0.45 14.88 -6.18
C GLY A 78 -0.78 14.22 -7.53
N SER A 79 -0.58 12.91 -7.66
CA SER A 79 -0.95 12.09 -8.83
C SER A 79 -1.91 10.98 -8.42
N ASP A 80 -2.70 10.49 -9.36
CA ASP A 80 -3.62 9.37 -9.12
C ASP A 80 -2.87 8.16 -8.57
N TYR A 81 -3.56 7.37 -7.72
CA TYR A 81 -3.02 6.20 -7.03
C TYR A 81 -1.84 6.50 -6.07
N GLY A 82 -1.63 7.77 -5.71
CA GLY A 82 -0.58 8.22 -4.80
C GLY A 82 -0.93 8.17 -3.31
N PHE A 83 -1.90 7.36 -2.89
CA PHE A 83 -2.29 7.26 -1.48
C PHE A 83 -1.21 6.55 -0.64
N SER A 84 -1.02 7.03 0.59
CA SER A 84 -0.03 6.48 1.54
C SER A 84 -0.57 6.54 2.95
N PHE A 85 -0.28 5.52 3.76
CA PHE A 85 -0.57 5.56 5.20
C PHE A 85 0.51 6.31 6.01
N THR A 86 1.67 6.57 5.41
CA THR A 86 2.83 7.15 6.11
C THR A 86 3.27 8.49 5.58
N GLN A 87 2.71 8.95 4.46
CA GLN A 87 3.09 10.19 3.80
C GLN A 87 1.89 11.12 3.57
N GLY A 88 2.18 12.41 3.41
CA GLY A 88 1.19 13.45 3.12
C GLY A 88 0.17 13.66 4.24
N LYS A 89 -1.04 14.10 3.86
CA LYS A 89 -2.14 14.40 4.79
C LYS A 89 -2.67 13.15 5.52
N ASN A 90 -2.30 11.96 5.06
CA ASN A 90 -2.78 10.67 5.56
C ASN A 90 -1.83 10.00 6.57
N ALA A 91 -0.68 10.62 6.86
CA ALA A 91 0.33 10.14 7.82
C ALA A 91 -0.14 10.17 9.30
N HIS A 92 -1.42 10.45 9.56
CA HIS A 92 -1.98 10.62 10.90
C HIS A 92 -2.32 9.29 11.61
N PHE A 93 -2.09 8.15 10.96
CA PHE A 93 -2.27 6.80 11.54
C PHE A 93 -0.94 6.06 11.71
N PRO A 94 -0.11 6.43 12.71
CA PRO A 94 1.23 5.87 12.85
C PRO A 94 1.23 4.36 13.13
N GLY A 95 0.16 3.82 13.75
CA GLY A 95 -0.01 2.37 13.92
C GLY A 95 -0.27 1.65 12.60
N THR A 96 -1.29 2.10 11.86
CA THR A 96 -1.70 1.55 10.55
C THR A 96 -0.53 1.55 9.55
N GLY A 97 0.18 2.67 9.43
CA GLY A 97 1.31 2.77 8.51
C GLY A 97 2.48 1.86 8.87
N LYS A 98 2.76 1.66 10.17
CA LYS A 98 3.79 0.70 10.62
C LYS A 98 3.39 -0.74 10.32
N THR A 99 2.15 -1.12 10.64
CA THR A 99 1.62 -2.46 10.36
C THR A 99 1.65 -2.75 8.86
N PHE A 100 1.20 -1.80 8.03
CA PHE A 100 1.20 -1.95 6.58
C PHE A 100 2.61 -2.15 6.03
N ASN A 101 3.58 -1.32 6.43
CA ASN A 101 4.97 -1.48 6.01
C ASN A 101 5.58 -2.82 6.45
N GLN A 102 5.24 -3.31 7.64
CA GLN A 102 5.68 -4.63 8.07
C GLN A 102 5.10 -5.72 7.17
N LYS A 103 3.81 -5.66 6.83
CA LYS A 103 3.16 -6.63 5.95
C LYS A 103 3.64 -6.56 4.50
N VAL A 104 4.00 -5.38 4.00
CA VAL A 104 4.69 -5.24 2.71
C VAL A 104 6.02 -6.00 2.71
N LYS A 105 6.81 -5.91 3.80
CA LYS A 105 8.05 -6.68 3.91
C LYS A 105 7.80 -8.19 3.96
N GLU A 106 6.74 -8.63 4.63
CA GLU A 106 6.33 -10.05 4.61
C GLU A 106 5.91 -10.49 3.20
N PHE A 107 5.18 -9.65 2.47
CA PHE A 107 4.74 -9.93 1.10
C PHE A 107 5.91 -10.10 0.14
N VAL A 108 6.87 -9.17 0.14
CA VAL A 108 7.98 -9.17 -0.84
C VAL A 108 9.01 -10.28 -0.62
N ILE A 109 9.09 -10.84 0.59
CA ILE A 109 9.94 -12.01 0.90
C ILE A 109 9.15 -13.32 0.96
N GLY A 110 7.84 -13.25 0.76
CA GLY A 110 6.92 -14.35 0.96
C GLY A 110 7.02 -15.44 -0.11
N ASP A 111 6.32 -16.54 0.14
CA ASP A 111 6.25 -17.66 -0.79
C ASP A 111 5.53 -17.28 -2.09
N LYS A 112 5.89 -17.99 -3.16
CA LYS A 112 5.20 -17.89 -4.45
C LYS A 112 4.20 -19.02 -4.61
N VAL A 113 3.01 -18.68 -5.09
CA VAL A 113 1.97 -19.61 -5.52
C VAL A 113 1.67 -19.30 -6.99
N ASP A 114 1.70 -20.32 -7.84
CA ASP A 114 1.50 -20.18 -9.30
C ASP A 114 2.43 -19.15 -9.96
N GLY A 115 3.66 -19.04 -9.45
CA GLY A 115 4.67 -18.11 -9.96
C GLY A 115 4.56 -16.68 -9.42
N PHE A 116 3.53 -16.37 -8.61
CA PHE A 116 3.32 -15.05 -8.02
C PHE A 116 3.43 -15.04 -6.50
N LEU A 117 3.86 -13.93 -5.91
CA LEU A 117 3.88 -13.75 -4.46
C LEU A 117 2.48 -13.96 -3.88
N LYS A 118 2.42 -14.78 -2.82
CA LYS A 118 1.17 -15.08 -2.13
C LYS A 118 0.59 -13.81 -1.50
N PRO A 119 -0.73 -13.58 -1.61
CA PRO A 119 -1.37 -12.45 -0.93
C PRO A 119 -1.14 -12.47 0.58
N VAL A 120 -0.94 -11.29 1.17
CA VAL A 120 -0.69 -11.12 2.61
C VAL A 120 -1.74 -10.22 3.23
N GLU A 121 -2.43 -10.72 4.26
CA GLU A 121 -3.38 -9.93 5.03
C GLU A 121 -2.67 -8.99 6.03
N CYS A 122 -3.18 -7.77 6.09
CA CYS A 122 -2.78 -6.70 6.97
C CYS A 122 -3.98 -6.24 7.81
N ALA A 123 -4.10 -6.78 9.02
CA ALA A 123 -5.15 -6.41 9.96
C ALA A 123 -4.79 -5.16 10.77
N PHE A 124 -5.76 -4.26 10.96
CA PHE A 124 -5.62 -3.01 11.69
C PHE A 124 -6.44 -2.99 13.00
N GLY A 125 -6.55 -4.16 13.65
CA GLY A 125 -7.42 -4.37 14.81
C GLY A 125 -8.90 -4.26 14.43
N ASP A 126 -9.67 -3.56 15.25
CA ASP A 126 -11.13 -3.39 15.05
C ASP A 126 -11.49 -2.50 13.84
N ASN A 127 -10.49 -1.89 13.19
CA ASN A 127 -10.69 -0.99 12.05
C ASN A 127 -10.83 -1.72 10.71
N GLY A 128 -10.64 -3.04 10.69
CA GLY A 128 -10.68 -3.88 9.48
C GLY A 128 -9.31 -4.35 9.02
N SER A 129 -9.25 -4.92 7.83
CA SER A 129 -8.02 -5.44 7.23
C SER A 129 -7.92 -5.09 5.74
N VAL A 130 -6.70 -5.17 5.21
CA VAL A 130 -6.48 -5.13 3.76
C VAL A 130 -5.61 -6.30 3.36
N VAL A 131 -5.79 -6.82 2.14
CA VAL A 131 -4.97 -7.91 1.61
C VAL A 131 -4.09 -7.37 0.50
N ILE A 132 -2.77 -7.48 0.65
CA ILE A 132 -1.79 -7.09 -0.37
C ILE A 132 -1.83 -8.13 -1.49
N LEU A 133 -2.20 -7.71 -2.70
CA LEU A 133 -2.37 -8.58 -3.87
C LEU A 133 -1.18 -8.50 -4.84
N GLY A 134 -0.49 -7.36 -4.87
CA GLY A 134 0.53 -7.09 -5.88
C GLY A 134 0.98 -5.65 -5.91
N ARG A 135 1.53 -5.24 -7.06
CA ARG A 135 2.06 -3.91 -7.31
C ARG A 135 1.23 -3.18 -8.35
N PHE A 136 1.13 -1.87 -8.16
CA PHE A 136 0.58 -0.99 -9.17
C PHE A 136 1.63 -0.72 -10.26
N SER A 137 1.21 -0.87 -11.51
CA SER A 137 1.98 -0.49 -12.70
C SER A 137 1.49 0.87 -13.18
N TYR A 138 2.37 1.86 -13.11
CA TYR A 138 2.18 3.18 -13.70
C TYR A 138 2.22 3.13 -15.24
#